data_AF-A0A7C0V4S5-F1
#
_entry.id   AF-A0A7C0V4S5-F1
#
_cell.length_a   1.000
_cell.length_b   1.000
_cell.length_c   1.000
_cell.angle_alpha   90.00
_cell.angle_beta   90.00
_cell.angle_gamma   90.00
#
_symmetry.space_group_name_H-M   'P 1'
#
loop_
_entity.id
_entity.type
_entity.pdbx_description
1 polymer ?
#
loop_
_entity_poly.entity_id
_entity_poly.type
_entity_poly.pdbx_seq_one_letter_code
_entity_poly.pdbx_strand_id
1 'polypeptide(L)'
;DGFPRTLNQAEALDRILGEMGVKLDLVLNVVVDPEIVVERLSLRRWCPKCGAIYNLKYDPPKVDEICDECGARLIQRSDDREEVVRRRLRVYEEQTRPILQLYLERGLVREMRGDIPIEEIPREVEEVLGPYLKETGVKAPKSGI
;
A
#
# COMPACT_ATOMS: atom_id res chain seq x y z
N ASP A 1 4.52 -0.76 -8.00
CA ASP A 1 3.44 -0.46 -7.06
C ASP A 1 3.18 1.05 -7.02
N GLY A 2 1.92 1.46 -6.91
CA GLY A 2 1.50 2.85 -6.84
C GLY A 2 1.49 3.61 -8.18
N PHE A 3 1.42 2.91 -9.32
CA PHE A 3 1.16 3.47 -10.64
C PHE A 3 0.02 2.66 -11.28
N PRO A 4 -0.98 3.29 -11.92
CA PRO A 4 -1.15 4.72 -12.17
C PRO A 4 -1.70 5.53 -10.97
N ARG A 5 -1.48 6.85 -10.97
CA ARG A 5 -2.00 7.83 -9.98
C ARG A 5 -2.84 8.95 -10.58
N THR A 6 -2.94 9.02 -11.91
CA THR A 6 -3.84 9.93 -12.64
C THR A 6 -4.53 9.18 -13.78
N LEU A 7 -5.66 9.70 -14.27
CA LEU A 7 -6.37 9.11 -15.41
C LEU A 7 -5.49 9.02 -16.67
N ASN A 8 -4.71 10.07 -16.97
CA ASN A 8 -3.77 10.05 -18.10
C ASN A 8 -2.73 8.92 -17.98
N GLN A 9 -2.30 8.59 -16.75
CA GLN A 9 -1.40 7.46 -16.52
C GLN A 9 -2.12 6.11 -16.70
N ALA A 10 -3.40 6.01 -16.34
CA ALA A 10 -4.20 4.81 -16.57
C ALA A 10 -4.41 4.56 -18.06
N GLU A 11 -4.73 5.61 -18.84
CA GLU A 11 -4.84 5.52 -20.30
C GLU A 11 -3.50 5.16 -20.96
N ALA A 12 -2.39 5.72 -20.47
CA ALA A 12 -1.06 5.38 -20.96
C ALA A 12 -0.72 3.91 -20.68
N LEU A 13 -1.07 3.41 -19.48
CA LEU A 13 -0.88 2.01 -19.13
C LEU A 13 -1.69 1.10 -20.06
N ASP A 14 -2.97 1.40 -20.28
CA ASP A 14 -3.85 0.64 -21.17
C ASP A 14 -3.26 0.55 -22.60
N ARG A 15 -2.71 1.64 -23.11
CA ARG A 15 -2.06 1.68 -24.43
C ARG A 15 -0.83 0.77 -24.49
N ILE A 16 0.07 0.90 -23.53
CA ILE A 16 1.31 0.10 -23.47
C ILE A 16 0.97 -1.39 -23.38
N LEU A 17 0.03 -1.75 -22.52
CA LEU A 17 -0.41 -3.15 -22.39
C LEU A 17 -1.03 -3.65 -23.71
N GLY A 18 -1.86 -2.83 -24.37
CA GLY A 18 -2.43 -3.14 -25.68
C GLY A 18 -1.39 -3.38 -26.77
N GLU A 19 -0.35 -2.54 -26.84
CA GLU A 19 0.77 -2.69 -27.78
C GLU A 19 1.57 -3.98 -27.53
N MET A 20 1.64 -4.42 -26.27
CA MET A 20 2.29 -5.66 -25.86
C MET A 20 1.39 -6.90 -26.02
N GLY A 21 0.11 -6.73 -26.36
CA GLY A 21 -0.87 -7.82 -26.37
C GLY A 21 -1.17 -8.39 -24.98
N VAL A 22 -0.86 -7.63 -23.92
CA VAL A 22 -1.09 -7.99 -22.51
C VAL A 22 -2.37 -7.32 -22.03
N LYS A 23 -3.12 -8.00 -21.18
CA LYS A 23 -4.29 -7.43 -20.51
C LYS A 23 -3.99 -7.20 -19.05
N LEU A 24 -4.56 -6.15 -18.48
CA LEU A 24 -4.56 -5.97 -17.03
C LEU A 24 -5.56 -6.95 -16.43
N ASP A 25 -5.06 -7.88 -15.63
CA ASP A 25 -5.90 -8.94 -15.05
C ASP A 25 -6.70 -8.44 -13.85
N LEU A 26 -6.01 -7.78 -12.91
CA LEU A 26 -6.58 -7.38 -11.62
C LEU A 26 -5.94 -6.10 -11.10
N VAL A 27 -6.71 -5.36 -10.30
CA VAL A 27 -6.27 -4.25 -9.47
C VAL A 27 -6.60 -4.59 -8.01
N LEU A 28 -5.57 -4.76 -7.19
CA LEU A 28 -5.75 -5.00 -5.76
C LEU A 28 -5.90 -3.67 -5.03
N ASN A 29 -7.07 -3.42 -4.45
CA ASN A 29 -7.37 -2.24 -3.66
C ASN A 29 -7.23 -2.58 -2.16
N VAL A 30 -6.22 -2.02 -1.50
CA VAL A 30 -6.00 -2.22 -0.06
C VAL A 30 -6.82 -1.20 0.72
N VAL A 31 -7.90 -1.66 1.35
CA VAL A 31 -8.85 -0.83 2.09
C VAL A 31 -8.40 -0.68 3.53
N VAL A 32 -8.23 0.56 3.97
CA VAL A 32 -7.86 0.93 5.34
C VAL A 32 -8.67 2.16 5.74
N ASP A 33 -9.18 2.18 6.96
CA ASP A 33 -9.81 3.37 7.52
C ASP A 33 -8.82 4.55 7.50
N PRO A 34 -9.19 5.73 6.95
CA PRO A 34 -8.33 6.91 6.91
C PRO A 34 -7.75 7.31 8.26
N GLU A 35 -8.49 7.16 9.36
CA GLU A 35 -8.01 7.51 10.70
C GLU A 35 -6.95 6.50 11.19
N ILE A 36 -7.09 5.22 10.82
CA ILE A 36 -6.04 4.21 11.06
C ILE A 36 -4.78 4.56 10.25
N VAL A 37 -4.91 5.02 9.00
CA VAL A 37 -3.76 5.46 8.19
C VAL A 37 -3.06 6.66 8.84
N VAL A 38 -3.83 7.65 9.29
CA VAL A 38 -3.30 8.83 9.98
C VAL A 38 -2.56 8.42 11.26
N GLU A 39 -3.15 7.56 12.09
CA GLU A 39 -2.52 7.07 13.32
C GLU A 39 -1.21 6.32 13.01
N ARG A 40 -1.27 5.34 12.10
CA ARG A 40 -0.10 4.50 11.76
C ARG A 40 1.07 5.31 11.22
N LEU A 41 0.82 6.28 10.33
CA LEU A 41 1.88 7.11 9.77
C LEU A 41 2.39 8.13 10.78
N SER A 42 1.52 8.78 11.55
CA SER A 42 1.92 9.78 12.55
C SER A 42 2.76 9.20 13.69
N LEU A 43 2.53 7.94 14.02
CA LEU A 43 3.30 7.19 15.02
C LEU A 43 4.54 6.49 14.44
N ARG A 44 4.77 6.58 13.13
CA ARG A 44 5.95 5.98 12.50
C ARG A 44 7.22 6.70 12.91
N ARG A 45 8.25 5.93 13.22
CA ARG A 45 9.61 6.41 13.45
C ARG A 45 10.55 5.66 12.52
N TRP A 46 11.57 6.36 12.05
CA TRP A 46 12.53 5.85 11.09
C TRP A 46 13.94 6.11 11.61
N CYS A 47 14.80 5.11 11.50
CA CYS A 47 16.21 5.25 11.81
C CYS A 47 16.97 5.81 10.59
N PRO A 48 17.59 7.01 10.69
CA PRO A 48 18.31 7.60 9.57
C PRO A 48 19.61 6.89 9.21
N LYS A 49 20.09 5.98 10.07
CA LYS A 49 21.37 5.30 9.91
C LYS A 49 21.24 3.93 9.24
N CYS A 50 20.30 3.10 9.69
CA CYS A 50 20.15 1.73 9.17
C CYS A 50 18.83 1.50 8.42
N GLY A 51 17.91 2.46 8.42
CA GLY A 51 16.64 2.33 7.72
C GLY A 51 15.53 1.60 8.48
N ALA A 52 15.80 1.10 9.70
CA ALA A 52 14.79 0.46 10.53
C ALA A 52 13.57 1.37 10.74
N ILE A 53 12.38 0.77 10.73
CA ILE A 53 11.09 1.45 10.92
C ILE A 53 10.47 0.91 12.19
N TYR A 54 9.93 1.79 13.00
CA TYR A 54 9.19 1.49 14.22
C TYR A 54 7.82 2.17 14.18
N ASN A 55 6.89 1.67 14.97
CA ASN A 55 5.64 2.37 15.25
C ASN A 55 5.45 2.45 16.76
N LEU A 56 5.31 3.66 17.31
CA LEU A 56 5.28 3.88 18.75
C LEU A 56 4.14 3.15 19.51
N LYS A 57 3.13 2.63 18.82
CA LYS A 57 2.02 1.87 19.39
C LYS A 57 2.09 0.38 19.08
N TYR A 58 2.39 0.01 17.84
CA TYR A 58 2.32 -1.38 17.37
C TYR A 58 3.66 -2.12 17.43
N ASP A 59 4.77 -1.41 17.32
CA ASP A 59 6.13 -1.95 17.32
C ASP A 59 7.10 -0.87 17.86
N PRO A 60 7.01 -0.55 19.17
CA PRO A 60 7.82 0.49 19.76
C PRO A 60 9.27 0.02 19.93
N PRO A 61 10.26 0.94 19.85
CA PRO A 61 11.63 0.60 20.18
C PRO A 61 11.75 0.18 21.66
N LYS A 62 12.75 -0.63 22.00
CA LYS A 62 12.98 -1.04 23.40
C LYS A 62 13.35 0.15 24.30
N VAL A 63 14.00 1.15 23.72
CA VAL A 63 14.33 2.41 24.39
C VAL A 63 13.74 3.56 23.59
N ASP A 64 12.98 4.42 24.26
CA ASP A 64 12.32 5.57 23.64
C ASP A 64 13.26 6.37 22.75
N GLU A 65 12.82 6.61 21.51
CA GLU A 65 13.55 7.35 20.48
C GLU A 65 14.90 6.75 20.04
N ILE A 66 15.27 5.53 20.45
CA ILE A 66 16.55 4.89 20.09
C ILE A 66 16.30 3.65 19.24
N CYS A 67 17.06 3.51 18.15
CA CYS A 67 17.00 2.35 17.29
C CYS A 67 17.62 1.12 17.96
N ASP A 68 16.86 0.04 18.04
CA ASP A 68 17.32 -1.24 18.63
C ASP A 68 18.43 -1.91 17.81
N GLU A 69 18.50 -1.64 16.50
CA GLU A 69 19.47 -2.26 15.58
C GLU A 69 20.86 -1.60 15.62
N CYS A 70 20.92 -0.27 15.80
CA CYS A 70 22.17 0.47 15.62
C CYS A 70 22.42 1.61 16.62
N GLY A 71 21.52 1.80 17.58
CA GLY A 71 21.63 2.80 18.66
C GLY A 71 21.45 4.26 18.22
N ALA A 72 21.12 4.54 16.96
CA ALA A 72 20.91 5.90 16.49
C ALA A 72 19.54 6.44 16.94
N ARG A 73 19.43 7.77 17.07
CA ARG A 73 18.17 8.44 17.37
C ARG A 73 17.18 8.27 16.22
N LEU A 74 15.98 7.84 16.55
CA LEU A 74 14.85 7.72 15.63
C LEU A 74 14.26 9.10 15.33
N ILE A 75 13.77 9.28 14.11
CA ILE A 75 13.11 10.52 13.68
C ILE A 75 11.74 10.22 13.08
N GLN A 76 10.84 11.20 13.16
CA GLN A 76 9.63 11.21 12.33
C GLN A 76 9.98 11.83 10.98
N ARG A 77 9.59 11.18 9.88
CA ARG A 77 9.78 11.77 8.55
C ARG A 77 8.82 12.94 8.35
N SER A 78 9.21 13.91 7.53
CA SER A 78 8.36 15.08 7.26
C SER A 78 7.03 14.72 6.60
N ASP A 79 6.97 13.63 5.82
CA ASP A 79 5.76 13.14 5.15
C ASP A 79 4.84 12.30 6.03
N ASP A 80 5.27 12.02 7.26
CA ASP A 80 4.53 11.29 8.30
C ASP A 80 3.86 12.22 9.31
N ARG A 81 4.00 13.54 9.16
CA ARG A 81 3.27 14.51 9.98
C ARG A 81 1.78 14.43 9.67
N GLU A 82 0.92 14.43 10.69
CA GLU A 82 -0.52 14.22 10.55
C GLU A 82 -1.15 15.11 9.48
N GLU A 83 -0.83 16.41 9.48
CA GLU A 83 -1.36 17.37 8.52
C GLU A 83 -0.95 17.05 7.08
N VAL A 84 0.26 16.49 6.89
CA VAL A 84 0.76 16.06 5.58
C VAL A 84 0.08 14.77 5.15
N VAL A 85 -0.11 13.82 6.07
CA VAL A 85 -0.84 12.56 5.81
C VAL A 85 -2.28 12.86 5.41
N ARG A 86 -3.00 13.69 6.18
CA ARG A 86 -4.37 14.10 5.87
C ARG A 86 -4.46 14.82 4.53
N ARG A 87 -3.48 15.67 4.20
CA ARG A 87 -3.40 16.29 2.87
C ARG A 87 -3.22 15.26 1.76
N ARG A 88 -2.36 14.25 1.95
CA ARG A 88 -2.16 13.16 0.98
C ARG A 88 -3.42 12.32 0.79
N LEU A 89 -4.17 12.05 1.85
CA LEU A 89 -5.46 11.35 1.78
C LEU A 89 -6.49 12.15 0.96
N ARG A 90 -6.57 13.47 1.15
CA ARG A 90 -7.43 14.32 0.30
C ARG A 90 -7.04 14.26 -1.19
N VAL A 91 -5.74 14.36 -1.49
CA VAL A 91 -5.25 14.26 -2.88
C VAL A 91 -5.56 12.88 -3.48
N TYR A 92 -5.47 11.80 -2.68
CA TYR A 92 -5.85 10.46 -3.11
C TYR A 92 -7.34 10.40 -3.50
N GLU A 93 -8.23 10.93 -2.66
CA GLU A 93 -9.67 11.00 -2.95
C GLU A 93 -9.98 11.80 -4.21
N GLU A 94 -9.26 12.90 -4.45
CA GLU A 94 -9.49 13.77 -5.62
C GLU A 94 -8.93 13.18 -6.92
N GLN A 95 -7.75 12.56 -6.88
CA GLN A 95 -6.99 12.23 -8.10
C GLN A 95 -6.88 10.73 -8.36
N THR A 96 -6.82 9.92 -7.30
CA THR A 96 -6.61 8.47 -7.42
C THR A 96 -7.93 7.69 -7.38
N ARG A 97 -8.91 8.13 -6.59
CA ARG A 97 -10.25 7.49 -6.53
C ARG A 97 -10.98 7.41 -7.88
N PRO A 98 -10.91 8.41 -8.79
CA PRO A 98 -11.49 8.28 -10.13
C PRO A 98 -10.89 7.13 -10.94
N ILE A 99 -9.63 6.80 -10.72
CA ILE A 99 -8.96 5.68 -11.38
C ILE A 99 -9.44 4.35 -10.80
N LEU A 100 -9.61 4.28 -9.48
CA LEU A 100 -10.20 3.12 -8.84
C LEU A 100 -11.62 2.88 -9.37
N GLN A 101 -12.42 3.94 -9.52
CA GLN A 101 -13.76 3.86 -10.10
C GLN A 101 -13.74 3.32 -11.55
N LEU A 102 -12.80 3.79 -12.38
CA LEU A 102 -12.59 3.27 -13.73
C LEU A 102 -12.33 1.75 -13.73
N TYR A 103 -11.49 1.26 -12.83
CA TYR A 103 -11.18 -0.18 -12.76
C TYR A 103 -12.30 -1.00 -12.09
N LEU A 104 -13.08 -0.41 -11.18
CA LEU A 104 -14.29 -1.01 -10.61
C LEU A 104 -15.33 -1.27 -11.71
N GLU A 105 -15.59 -0.27 -12.56
CA GLU A 105 -16.51 -0.39 -13.70
C GLU A 105 -16.07 -1.44 -14.72
N ARG A 106 -14.76 -1.70 -14.82
CA ARG A 106 -14.18 -2.77 -15.65
C ARG A 106 -14.21 -4.15 -14.97
N GLY A 107 -14.65 -4.25 -13.72
CA GLY A 107 -14.69 -5.51 -12.97
C GLY A 107 -13.32 -6.08 -12.55
N LEU A 108 -12.26 -5.28 -12.68
CA LEU A 108 -10.87 -5.71 -12.43
C LEU A 108 -10.46 -5.57 -10.96
N VAL A 109 -11.24 -4.85 -10.16
CA VAL A 109 -10.85 -4.54 -8.78
C VAL A 109 -11.17 -5.72 -7.85
N ARG A 110 -10.22 -6.00 -6.95
CA ARG A 110 -10.40 -6.89 -5.80
C ARG A 110 -10.01 -6.11 -4.56
N GLU A 111 -10.90 -6.08 -3.58
CA GLU A 111 -10.65 -5.40 -2.31
C GLU A 111 -9.97 -6.35 -1.34
N MET A 112 -9.04 -5.80 -0.56
CA MET A 112 -8.28 -6.50 0.45
C MET A 112 -8.24 -5.64 1.69
N ARG A 113 -8.44 -6.23 2.87
CA ARG A 113 -8.31 -5.52 4.13
C ARG A 113 -6.85 -5.23 4.45
N GLY A 114 -6.53 -3.95 4.66
CA GLY A 114 -5.21 -3.52 5.14
C GLY A 114 -5.21 -3.10 6.62
N ASP A 115 -6.36 -3.16 7.29
CA ASP A 115 -6.55 -2.76 8.68
C ASP A 115 -6.43 -3.93 9.68
N ILE A 116 -5.92 -5.08 9.22
CA ILE A 116 -5.67 -6.30 10.02
C ILE A 116 -4.20 -6.40 10.49
N PRO A 117 -3.88 -7.27 11.46
CA PRO A 117 -2.50 -7.58 11.85
C PRO A 117 -1.66 -8.08 10.67
N ILE A 118 -0.35 -7.78 10.68
CA ILE A 118 0.55 -8.13 9.56
C ILE A 118 0.65 -9.64 9.34
N GLU A 119 0.48 -10.42 10.41
CA GLU A 119 0.48 -11.89 10.40
C GLU A 119 -0.74 -12.48 9.68
N GLU A 120 -1.84 -11.71 9.57
CA GLU A 120 -3.07 -12.11 8.90
C GLU A 120 -3.09 -11.71 7.41
N ILE A 121 -2.28 -10.73 7.00
CA ILE A 121 -2.19 -10.26 5.61
C ILE A 121 -1.93 -11.39 4.61
N PRO A 122 -1.03 -12.37 4.85
CA PRO A 122 -0.83 -13.47 3.90
C PRO A 122 -2.10 -14.29 3.64
N ARG A 123 -2.93 -14.51 4.67
CA ARG A 123 -4.20 -15.23 4.54
C ARG A 123 -5.21 -14.42 3.74
N GLU A 124 -5.34 -13.13 4.07
CA GLU A 124 -6.24 -12.21 3.34
C GLU A 124 -5.88 -12.16 1.85
N VAL A 125 -4.58 -12.08 1.52
CA VAL A 125 -4.11 -12.13 0.12
C VAL A 125 -4.49 -13.44 -0.56
N GLU A 126 -4.35 -14.59 0.12
CA GLU A 126 -4.74 -15.89 -0.41
C GLU A 126 -6.26 -15.99 -0.62
N GLU A 127 -7.07 -15.47 0.30
CA GLU A 127 -8.52 -15.47 0.18
C GLU A 127 -8.98 -14.61 -1.01
N VAL A 128 -8.37 -13.45 -1.22
CA VAL A 128 -8.73 -12.50 -2.28
C VAL A 128 -8.22 -12.94 -3.66
N LEU A 129 -6.97 -13.40 -3.77
CA LEU A 129 -6.34 -13.75 -5.04
C LEU A 129 -6.43 -15.24 -5.39
N GLY A 130 -6.63 -16.12 -4.41
CA GLY A 130 -6.64 -17.57 -4.57
C GLY A 130 -7.62 -18.07 -5.64
N PRO A 131 -8.88 -17.61 -5.69
CA PRO A 131 -9.83 -18.00 -6.74
C PRO A 131 -9.30 -17.68 -8.15
N TYR A 132 -8.76 -16.48 -8.35
CA TYR A 132 -8.21 -16.04 -9.63
C TYR A 132 -6.99 -16.86 -10.05
N LEU A 133 -6.04 -17.10 -9.13
CA LEU A 133 -4.85 -17.89 -9.41
C LEU A 133 -5.18 -19.35 -9.75
N LYS A 134 -6.21 -19.92 -9.10
CA LYS A 134 -6.71 -21.28 -9.40
C LYS A 134 -7.37 -21.36 -10.77
N GLU A 135 -8.18 -20.37 -11.13
CA GLU A 135 -8.89 -20.32 -12.42
C GLU A 135 -7.94 -20.12 -13.60
N THR A 136 -6.96 -19.24 -13.46
CA THR A 136 -6.05 -18.86 -14.55
C THR A 136 -4.80 -19.74 -14.64
N GLY A 137 -4.50 -20.52 -13.59
CA GLY A 137 -3.25 -21.29 -13.49
C GLY A 137 -2.00 -20.41 -13.37
N VAL A 138 -2.17 -19.09 -13.19
CA VAL A 138 -1.06 -18.16 -12.95
C VAL A 138 -0.45 -18.50 -11.60
N LYS A 139 0.86 -18.72 -11.58
CA LYS A 139 1.59 -18.89 -10.32
C LYS A 139 1.64 -17.56 -9.60
N ALA A 140 1.36 -17.56 -8.29
CA ALA A 140 1.59 -16.39 -7.46
C ALA A 140 2.99 -15.83 -7.73
N PRO A 141 3.15 -14.52 -7.91
CA PRO A 141 4.47 -13.92 -8.06
C PRO A 141 5.30 -14.34 -6.85
N LYS A 142 6.51 -14.87 -7.09
CA LYS A 142 7.44 -15.15 -5.99
C LYS A 142 7.69 -13.80 -5.31
N SER A 143 7.24 -13.66 -4.07
CA SER A 143 7.54 -12.50 -3.25
C SER A 143 9.07 -12.40 -3.14
N GLY A 144 9.66 -11.45 -3.86
CA GLY A 144 11.07 -11.10 -3.75
C GLY A 144 11.29 -10.21 -2.53
N ILE A 145 10.93 -10.72 -1.35
CA ILE A 145 11.36 -10.20 -0.06
C ILE A 145 12.38 -11.18 0.49
#